data_AF-W9DXW6-F1
#
_entry.id   AF-W9DXW6-F1
#
_cell.length_a   1.000
_cell.length_b   1.000
_cell.length_c   1.000
_cell.angle_alpha   90.00
_cell.angle_beta   90.00
_cell.angle_gamma   90.00
#
_symmetry.space_group_name_H-M   'P 1'
#
loop_
_entity.id
_entity.type
_entity.pdbx_description
1 polymer ?
#
loop_
_entity_poly.entity_id
_entity_poly.type
_entity_poly.pdbx_seq_one_letter_code
_entity_poly.pdbx_strand_id
1 'polypeptide(L)'
;MKFIERLFGKKQEKEESHSAVFEFRELAAIVTEESEKQTEELKPVVGERYRSIRASLSELEKLKEDLLSAEPIENVSKRGEKLGDSNRDNVVNNLNLIHDKLKVPEDTSPITASEFFKESKSLLKTVLDNTSRSLMYIKALYPREHQKINQGLAELEDSLDELYSAITQGIKRVESLEQIASEIENIKKIEEEMDNSAKKIQEMHSRYDASKEKVVKAESRLAELVNSEEFEKAKQLKSEIKTVELEITDIEAEAKRLFTPLSKALSRMEKQDNNEKCVLSPDNRAMLKSIKEEPANAIEKNIDPFLSELTNRIESGELGLKEQMCEKALKQIEVLSDRSVISSLVEHRKEHLEEKDELLEELNSLSIYQEKEDIEKVMEKYNQTIKDVNDDIDSESKHVFNLKEEIEIKKSDLLSNIREIFGEETEIKYNE
;
A
#
# COMPACT_ATOMS: atom_id res chain seq x y z
N MET A 1 -65.88 29.25 -27.38
CA MET A 1 -64.41 29.28 -27.23
C MET A 1 -63.91 29.40 -25.77
N LYS A 2 -64.73 29.17 -24.73
CA LYS A 2 -64.28 29.25 -23.30
C LYS A 2 -64.23 27.90 -22.56
N PHE A 3 -64.31 26.78 -23.28
CA PHE A 3 -64.38 25.43 -22.69
C PHE A 3 -63.06 24.63 -22.84
N ILE A 4 -62.25 24.91 -23.87
CA ILE A 4 -60.96 24.23 -24.07
C ILE A 4 -59.86 24.83 -23.18
N GLU A 5 -59.90 26.13 -22.88
CA GLU A 5 -58.95 26.81 -21.97
C GLU A 5 -59.08 26.37 -20.49
N ARG A 6 -60.12 25.60 -20.15
CA ARG A 6 -60.37 25.10 -18.79
C ARG A 6 -59.93 23.64 -18.60
N LEU A 7 -59.67 22.92 -19.69
CA LEU A 7 -59.23 21.51 -19.71
C LEU A 7 -57.74 21.36 -19.99
N PHE A 8 -57.11 22.37 -20.60
CA PHE A 8 -55.66 22.46 -20.76
C PHE A 8 -55.23 23.77 -20.12
N GLY A 9 -54.72 23.68 -18.90
CA GLY A 9 -54.20 24.83 -18.15
C GLY A 9 -53.32 25.71 -19.03
N LYS A 10 -53.40 27.02 -18.78
CA LYS A 10 -52.61 28.08 -19.41
C LYS A 10 -51.19 27.60 -19.70
N LYS A 11 -50.85 27.50 -20.99
CA LYS A 11 -49.46 27.53 -21.41
C LYS A 11 -48.92 28.95 -21.16
N GLN A 12 -47.80 29.00 -20.45
CA GLN A 12 -46.91 30.15 -20.25
C GLN A 12 -47.40 31.23 -19.28
N GLU A 13 -47.12 31.03 -18.00
CA GLU A 13 -46.22 32.01 -17.37
C GLU A 13 -44.81 31.61 -17.80
N LYS A 14 -44.09 32.55 -18.42
CA LYS A 14 -42.67 32.40 -18.67
C LYS A 14 -42.03 32.20 -17.30
N GLU A 15 -41.47 31.02 -17.07
CA GLU A 15 -40.42 30.88 -16.05
C GLU A 15 -39.41 31.98 -16.36
N GLU A 16 -39.34 32.96 -15.45
CA GLU A 16 -38.15 33.77 -15.35
C GLU A 16 -37.02 32.75 -15.17
N SER A 17 -36.22 32.58 -16.24
CA SER A 17 -34.97 31.86 -16.19
C SER A 17 -34.07 32.65 -15.23
N HIS A 18 -34.27 32.42 -13.94
CA HIS A 18 -33.31 32.76 -12.92
C HIS A 18 -32.20 31.72 -13.09
N SER A 19 -31.17 32.09 -13.84
CA SER A 19 -29.88 31.40 -13.73
C SER A 19 -29.50 31.44 -12.26
N ALA A 20 -29.66 30.30 -11.59
CA ALA A 20 -29.30 30.13 -10.19
C ALA A 20 -27.81 29.83 -10.17
N VAL A 21 -27.04 30.71 -9.54
CA VAL A 21 -25.61 30.52 -9.36
C VAL A 21 -25.39 30.20 -7.89
N PHE A 22 -24.95 28.98 -7.61
CA PHE A 22 -24.69 28.51 -6.25
C PHE A 22 -23.21 28.54 -5.93
N GLU A 23 -22.86 29.08 -4.77
CA GLU A 23 -21.52 28.89 -4.20
C GLU A 23 -21.43 27.48 -3.61
N PHE A 24 -20.45 26.67 -4.03
CA PHE A 24 -20.32 25.27 -3.60
C PHE A 24 -20.29 25.11 -2.08
N ARG A 25 -19.69 26.07 -1.37
CA ARG A 25 -19.60 26.07 0.11
C ARG A 25 -20.96 26.18 0.80
N GLU A 26 -21.92 26.86 0.17
CA GLU A 26 -23.25 27.11 0.71
C GLU A 26 -24.26 26.05 0.26
N LEU A 27 -23.95 25.34 -0.82
CA LEU A 27 -24.85 24.41 -1.49
C LEU A 27 -25.38 23.30 -0.56
N ALA A 28 -24.56 22.79 0.35
CA ALA A 28 -25.02 21.78 1.32
C ALA A 28 -26.16 22.29 2.22
N ALA A 29 -26.07 23.55 2.65
CA ALA A 29 -27.11 24.17 3.47
C ALA A 29 -28.38 24.42 2.66
N ILE A 30 -28.22 24.93 1.43
CA ILE A 30 -29.33 25.19 0.50
C ILE A 30 -30.11 23.92 0.18
N VAL A 31 -29.41 22.83 -0.14
CA VAL A 31 -30.02 21.53 -0.47
C VAL A 31 -30.76 20.94 0.74
N THR A 32 -30.21 21.11 1.94
CA THR A 32 -30.86 20.68 3.19
C THR A 32 -32.14 21.48 3.44
N GLU A 33 -32.07 22.81 3.34
CA GLU A 33 -33.22 23.70 3.55
C GLU A 33 -34.34 23.42 2.53
N GLU A 34 -34.00 23.24 1.25
CA GLU A 34 -34.97 22.92 0.20
C GLU A 34 -35.60 21.53 0.41
N SER A 35 -34.84 20.55 0.91
CA SER A 35 -35.35 19.21 1.26
C SER A 35 -36.32 19.25 2.43
N GLU A 36 -35.99 20.01 3.48
CA GLU A 36 -36.86 20.23 4.63
C GLU A 36 -38.15 20.94 4.21
N LYS A 37 -38.03 22.01 3.43
CA LYS A 37 -39.17 22.75 2.88
C LYS A 37 -40.07 21.86 2.04
N GLN A 38 -39.52 21.07 1.13
CA GLN A 38 -40.29 20.15 0.30
C GLN A 38 -41.04 19.11 1.15
N THR A 39 -40.43 18.65 2.24
CA THR A 39 -41.04 17.72 3.19
C THR A 39 -42.20 18.38 3.96
N GLU A 40 -41.99 19.59 4.48
CA GLU A 40 -43.02 20.34 5.20
C GLU A 40 -44.22 20.70 4.31
N GLU A 41 -44.00 21.00 3.03
CA GLU A 41 -45.06 21.27 2.05
C GLU A 41 -45.95 20.05 1.78
N LEU A 42 -45.40 18.83 1.86
CA LEU A 42 -46.14 17.60 1.61
C LEU A 42 -46.95 17.12 2.82
N LYS A 43 -46.54 17.44 4.05
CA LYS A 43 -47.25 17.05 5.28
C LYS A 43 -48.74 17.41 5.28
N PRO A 44 -49.18 18.65 4.96
CA PRO A 44 -50.61 18.97 4.93
C PRO A 44 -51.36 18.17 3.85
N VAL A 45 -50.74 17.88 2.71
CA VAL A 45 -51.31 17.06 1.62
C VAL A 45 -51.52 15.61 2.08
N VAL A 46 -50.53 15.03 2.77
CA VAL A 46 -50.66 13.71 3.40
C VAL A 46 -51.79 13.71 4.41
N GLY A 47 -51.84 14.72 5.30
CA GLY A 47 -52.89 14.85 6.31
C GLY A 47 -54.30 14.92 5.72
N GLU A 48 -54.47 15.61 4.59
CA GLU A 48 -55.74 15.65 3.86
C GLU A 48 -56.11 14.26 3.29
N ARG A 49 -55.18 13.59 2.61
CA ARG A 49 -55.43 12.26 2.03
C ARG A 49 -55.71 11.20 3.09
N TYR A 50 -55.03 11.27 4.23
CA TYR A 50 -55.32 10.44 5.39
C TYR A 50 -56.75 10.63 5.92
N ARG A 51 -57.28 11.86 5.91
CA ARG A 51 -58.70 12.09 6.25
C ARG A 51 -59.65 11.43 5.27
N SER A 52 -59.37 11.51 3.96
CA SER A 52 -60.19 10.82 2.93
C SER A 52 -60.16 9.31 3.12
N ILE A 53 -58.98 8.72 3.36
CA ILE A 53 -58.84 7.27 3.61
C ILE A 53 -59.59 6.86 4.87
N ARG A 54 -59.48 7.63 5.98
CA ARG A 54 -60.27 7.38 7.20
C ARG A 54 -61.78 7.42 6.94
N ALA A 55 -62.24 8.34 6.09
CA ALA A 55 -63.65 8.42 5.70
C ALA A 55 -64.09 7.19 4.90
N SER A 56 -63.32 6.76 3.91
CA SER A 56 -63.58 5.55 3.11
C SER A 56 -63.61 4.28 3.99
N LEU A 57 -62.68 4.16 4.96
CA LEU A 57 -62.69 3.08 5.94
C LEU A 57 -63.94 3.09 6.82
N SER A 58 -64.36 4.27 7.28
CA SER A 58 -65.58 4.40 8.09
C SER A 58 -66.84 4.09 7.30
N GLU A 59 -66.87 4.39 6.00
CA GLU A 59 -68.00 4.05 5.15
C GLU A 59 -68.06 2.55 4.87
N LEU A 60 -66.92 1.91 4.58
CA LEU A 60 -66.83 0.46 4.45
C LEU A 60 -67.32 -0.29 5.71
N GLU A 61 -67.04 0.26 6.89
CA GLU A 61 -67.54 -0.27 8.15
C GLU A 61 -69.07 -0.22 8.23
N LYS A 62 -69.71 0.89 7.80
CA LYS A 62 -71.18 0.95 7.73
C LYS A 62 -71.74 0.00 6.69
N LEU A 63 -71.10 -0.11 5.52
CA LEU A 63 -71.52 -1.02 4.46
C LEU A 63 -71.46 -2.50 4.88
N LYS A 64 -70.50 -2.84 5.75
CA LYS A 64 -70.42 -4.15 6.39
C LYS A 64 -71.62 -4.41 7.31
N GLU A 65 -72.00 -3.44 8.15
CA GLU A 65 -73.18 -3.56 9.02
C GLU A 65 -74.50 -3.62 8.24
N ASP A 66 -74.61 -2.85 7.15
CA ASP A 66 -75.72 -2.91 6.19
C ASP A 66 -75.85 -4.32 5.60
N LEU A 67 -74.73 -4.93 5.17
CA LEU A 67 -74.71 -6.30 4.63
C LEU A 67 -75.13 -7.33 5.68
N LEU A 68 -74.65 -7.21 6.92
CA LEU A 68 -75.03 -8.11 8.02
C LEU A 68 -76.53 -8.06 8.32
N SER A 69 -77.13 -6.87 8.20
CA SER A 69 -78.55 -6.61 8.49
C SER A 69 -79.47 -6.86 7.30
N ALA A 70 -78.93 -7.16 6.12
CA ALA A 70 -79.72 -7.32 4.90
C ALA A 70 -80.47 -8.66 4.85
N GLU A 71 -81.69 -8.61 4.31
CA GLU A 71 -82.49 -9.79 3.99
C GLU A 71 -82.23 -10.26 2.55
N PRO A 72 -82.19 -11.58 2.29
CA PRO A 72 -82.02 -12.11 0.94
C PRO A 72 -83.24 -11.77 0.07
N ILE A 73 -83.05 -11.70 -1.25
CA ILE A 73 -84.17 -11.52 -2.19
C ILE A 73 -85.28 -12.58 -2.00
N GLU A 74 -86.52 -12.22 -2.34
CA GLU A 74 -87.69 -13.10 -2.18
C GLU A 74 -87.59 -14.38 -3.03
N ASN A 75 -88.20 -15.49 -2.55
CA ASN A 75 -88.28 -16.80 -3.22
C ASN A 75 -86.96 -17.60 -3.33
N VAL A 76 -85.99 -17.36 -2.44
CA VAL A 76 -84.76 -18.16 -2.35
C VAL A 76 -85.03 -19.50 -1.65
N SER A 77 -84.40 -20.58 -2.13
CA SER A 77 -84.49 -21.88 -1.44
C SER A 77 -83.70 -21.86 -0.12
N LYS A 78 -84.11 -22.66 0.89
CA LYS A 78 -83.36 -22.82 2.15
C LYS A 78 -81.87 -23.18 1.98
N ARG A 79 -81.52 -23.85 0.87
CA ARG A 79 -80.11 -24.16 0.52
C ARG A 79 -79.37 -22.95 -0.02
N GLY A 80 -80.06 -22.09 -0.77
CA GLY A 80 -79.55 -20.81 -1.25
C GLY A 80 -79.29 -19.83 -0.11
N GLU A 81 -80.20 -19.73 0.86
CA GLU A 81 -80.04 -18.90 2.07
C GLU A 81 -78.77 -19.27 2.84
N LYS A 82 -78.60 -20.55 3.20
CA LYS A 82 -77.39 -21.03 3.92
C LYS A 82 -76.08 -20.76 3.17
N LEU A 83 -76.10 -20.90 1.84
CA LEU A 83 -74.94 -20.61 1.01
C LEU A 83 -74.65 -19.10 0.96
N GLY A 84 -75.70 -18.27 0.95
CA GLY A 84 -75.63 -16.82 1.05
C GLY A 84 -75.05 -16.36 2.38
N ASP A 85 -75.57 -16.86 3.49
CA ASP A 85 -75.10 -16.51 4.84
C ASP A 85 -73.62 -16.84 5.03
N SER A 86 -73.19 -18.04 4.64
CA SER A 86 -71.77 -18.43 4.74
C SER A 86 -70.85 -17.56 3.89
N ASN A 87 -71.28 -17.10 2.71
CA ASN A 87 -70.49 -16.20 1.89
C ASN A 87 -70.55 -14.75 2.40
N ARG A 88 -71.69 -14.32 2.93
CA ARG A 88 -71.85 -13.03 3.62
C ARG A 88 -70.87 -12.92 4.79
N ASP A 89 -70.82 -13.94 5.65
CA ASP A 89 -69.90 -13.97 6.78
C ASP A 89 -68.44 -13.93 6.33
N ASN A 90 -68.11 -14.59 5.22
CA ASN A 90 -66.76 -14.51 4.63
C ASN A 90 -66.44 -13.09 4.12
N VAL A 91 -67.38 -12.41 3.46
CA VAL A 91 -67.19 -10.99 3.07
C VAL A 91 -66.97 -10.11 4.29
N VAL A 92 -67.80 -10.27 5.32
CA VAL A 92 -67.69 -9.51 6.57
C VAL A 92 -66.35 -9.74 7.26
N ASN A 93 -65.88 -10.99 7.36
CA ASN A 93 -64.59 -11.32 7.96
C ASN A 93 -63.41 -10.67 7.20
N ASN A 94 -63.48 -10.61 5.87
CA ASN A 94 -62.44 -9.94 5.08
C ASN A 94 -62.51 -8.41 5.18
N LEU A 95 -63.72 -7.83 5.32
CA LEU A 95 -63.85 -6.40 5.62
C LEU A 95 -63.31 -6.04 7.02
N ASN A 96 -63.53 -6.91 8.02
CA ASN A 96 -62.90 -6.75 9.34
C ASN A 96 -61.37 -6.77 9.25
N LEU A 97 -60.79 -7.59 8.36
CA LEU A 97 -59.35 -7.61 8.14
C LEU A 97 -58.81 -6.26 7.65
N ILE A 98 -59.55 -5.56 6.78
CA ILE A 98 -59.21 -4.19 6.36
C ILE A 98 -59.28 -3.25 7.58
N HIS A 99 -60.37 -3.29 8.32
CA HIS A 99 -60.57 -2.44 9.49
C HIS A 99 -59.45 -2.62 10.53
N ASP A 100 -59.05 -3.87 10.79
CA ASP A 100 -58.07 -4.21 11.82
C ASP A 100 -56.65 -3.85 11.42
N LYS A 101 -56.28 -4.07 10.16
CA LYS A 101 -54.89 -3.94 9.70
C LYS A 101 -54.58 -2.61 9.00
N LEU A 102 -55.57 -1.97 8.39
CA LEU A 102 -55.37 -0.70 7.67
C LEU A 102 -55.54 0.47 8.65
N LYS A 103 -54.54 0.65 9.52
CA LYS A 103 -54.50 1.76 10.48
C LYS A 103 -53.75 2.95 9.88
N VAL A 104 -54.49 4.02 9.61
CA VAL A 104 -53.91 5.27 9.10
C VAL A 104 -52.97 5.88 10.15
N PRO A 105 -51.69 6.13 9.83
CA PRO A 105 -50.73 6.72 10.76
C PRO A 105 -51.13 8.13 11.23
N GLU A 106 -50.65 8.51 12.41
CA GLU A 106 -50.73 9.91 12.88
C GLU A 106 -49.57 10.77 12.34
N ASP A 107 -48.44 10.13 12.03
CA ASP A 107 -47.32 10.79 11.38
C ASP A 107 -47.66 11.10 9.91
N THR A 108 -47.63 12.38 9.55
CA THR A 108 -47.91 12.86 8.19
C THR A 108 -46.65 13.01 7.34
N SER A 109 -45.51 12.45 7.76
CA SER A 109 -44.31 12.40 6.94
C SER A 109 -44.57 11.73 5.59
N PRO A 110 -44.10 12.30 4.46
CA PRO A 110 -44.25 11.71 3.14
C PRO A 110 -43.65 10.31 3.02
N ILE A 111 -42.54 10.05 3.72
CA ILE A 111 -41.86 8.74 3.74
C ILE A 111 -42.78 7.71 4.39
N THR A 112 -43.25 7.99 5.61
CA THR A 112 -44.21 7.13 6.33
C THR A 112 -45.49 6.92 5.52
N ALA A 113 -45.95 7.93 4.79
CA ALA A 113 -47.12 7.82 3.91
C ALA A 113 -46.91 6.92 2.69
N SER A 114 -45.71 6.92 2.10
CA SER A 114 -45.34 6.01 1.01
C SER A 114 -45.28 4.56 1.47
N GLU A 115 -44.73 4.30 2.66
CA GLU A 115 -44.72 2.97 3.28
C GLU A 115 -46.14 2.48 3.57
N PHE A 116 -46.95 3.32 4.23
CA PHE A 116 -48.35 3.04 4.50
C PHE A 116 -49.15 2.71 3.23
N PHE A 117 -48.94 3.47 2.13
CA PHE A 117 -49.57 3.18 0.85
C PHE A 117 -49.22 1.78 0.33
N LYS A 118 -47.93 1.41 0.33
CA LYS A 118 -47.45 0.11 -0.15
C LYS A 118 -48.08 -1.04 0.64
N GLU A 119 -48.09 -0.92 1.97
CA GLU A 119 -48.69 -1.92 2.85
C GLU A 119 -50.20 -2.02 2.66
N SER A 120 -50.89 -0.88 2.58
CA SER A 120 -52.33 -0.80 2.40
C SER A 120 -52.79 -1.39 1.07
N LYS A 121 -52.09 -1.10 -0.04
CA LYS A 121 -52.37 -1.70 -1.35
C LYS A 121 -52.19 -3.22 -1.34
N SER A 122 -51.13 -3.71 -0.68
CA SER A 122 -50.88 -5.15 -0.56
C SER A 122 -51.99 -5.86 0.24
N LEU A 123 -52.42 -5.26 1.35
CA LEU A 123 -53.52 -5.75 2.16
C LEU A 123 -54.84 -5.75 1.38
N LEU A 124 -55.18 -4.64 0.71
CA LEU A 124 -56.40 -4.52 -0.07
C LEU A 124 -56.48 -5.56 -1.18
N LYS A 125 -55.37 -5.77 -1.90
CA LYS A 125 -55.27 -6.83 -2.91
C LYS A 125 -55.54 -8.21 -2.32
N THR A 126 -54.93 -8.52 -1.19
CA THR A 126 -55.14 -9.81 -0.49
C THR A 126 -56.61 -10.01 -0.12
N VAL A 127 -57.27 -8.96 0.37
CA VAL A 127 -58.69 -8.99 0.72
C VAL A 127 -59.56 -9.19 -0.53
N LEU A 128 -59.31 -8.46 -1.61
CA LEU A 128 -60.05 -8.60 -2.87
C LEU A 128 -59.94 -10.03 -3.43
N ASP A 129 -58.73 -10.60 -3.42
CA ASP A 129 -58.48 -11.98 -3.89
C ASP A 129 -59.26 -13.01 -3.04
N ASN A 130 -59.25 -12.86 -1.71
CA ASN A 130 -59.96 -13.76 -0.80
C ASN A 130 -61.48 -13.63 -0.85
N THR A 131 -61.98 -12.44 -1.22
CA THR A 131 -63.41 -12.10 -1.14
C THR A 131 -64.13 -12.24 -2.48
N SER A 132 -63.40 -12.23 -3.60
CA SER A 132 -63.94 -12.26 -4.97
C SER A 132 -65.00 -13.34 -5.21
N ARG A 133 -64.74 -14.58 -4.77
CA ARG A 133 -65.71 -15.68 -4.92
C ARG A 133 -66.96 -15.48 -4.07
N SER A 134 -66.81 -14.98 -2.84
CA SER A 134 -67.94 -14.72 -1.95
C SER A 134 -68.78 -13.52 -2.42
N LEU A 135 -68.15 -12.50 -3.02
CA LEU A 135 -68.84 -11.39 -3.70
C LEU A 135 -69.77 -11.90 -4.81
N MET A 136 -69.36 -12.91 -5.60
CA MET A 136 -70.23 -13.48 -6.63
C MET A 136 -71.49 -14.14 -6.06
N TYR A 137 -71.40 -14.79 -4.90
CA TYR A 137 -72.56 -15.41 -4.24
C TYR A 137 -73.47 -14.36 -3.59
N ILE A 138 -72.91 -13.37 -2.91
CA ILE A 138 -73.74 -12.29 -2.35
C ILE A 138 -74.36 -11.40 -3.43
N LYS A 139 -73.74 -11.26 -4.62
CA LYS A 139 -74.36 -10.56 -5.77
C LYS A 139 -75.73 -11.13 -6.14
N ALA A 140 -75.91 -12.44 -6.01
CA ALA A 140 -77.16 -13.11 -6.36
C ALA A 140 -78.25 -12.97 -5.29
N LEU A 141 -77.89 -12.74 -4.02
CA LEU A 141 -78.81 -12.75 -2.87
C LEU A 141 -79.01 -11.37 -2.24
N TYR A 142 -77.98 -10.53 -2.30
CA TYR A 142 -77.87 -9.19 -1.74
C TYR A 142 -77.29 -8.22 -2.79
N PRO A 143 -77.97 -8.04 -3.95
CA PRO A 143 -77.40 -7.32 -5.10
C PRO A 143 -77.09 -5.85 -4.82
N ARG A 144 -77.87 -5.20 -3.94
CA ARG A 144 -77.67 -3.80 -3.57
C ARG A 144 -76.45 -3.63 -2.68
N GLU A 145 -76.31 -4.48 -1.68
CA GLU A 145 -75.22 -4.49 -0.71
C GLU A 145 -73.91 -4.88 -1.40
N HIS A 146 -73.93 -5.88 -2.28
CA HIS A 146 -72.80 -6.22 -3.13
C HIS A 146 -72.33 -5.03 -3.97
N GLN A 147 -73.24 -4.29 -4.60
CA GLN A 147 -72.87 -3.11 -5.40
C GLN A 147 -72.23 -2.04 -4.53
N LYS A 148 -72.83 -1.72 -3.37
CA LYS A 148 -72.29 -0.75 -2.42
C LYS A 148 -70.90 -1.14 -1.92
N ILE A 149 -70.69 -2.40 -1.52
CA ILE A 149 -69.39 -2.89 -1.02
C ILE A 149 -68.32 -2.80 -2.09
N ASN A 150 -68.60 -3.25 -3.32
CA ASN A 150 -67.65 -3.11 -4.42
C ASN A 150 -67.29 -1.65 -4.70
N GLN A 151 -68.29 -0.76 -4.63
CA GLN A 151 -68.05 0.67 -4.78
C GLN A 151 -67.19 1.21 -3.62
N GLY A 152 -67.48 0.88 -2.37
CA GLY A 152 -66.68 1.33 -1.22
C GLY A 152 -65.24 0.80 -1.24
N LEU A 153 -65.02 -0.43 -1.71
CA LEU A 153 -63.68 -0.98 -1.90
C LEU A 153 -62.92 -0.26 -3.01
N ALA A 154 -63.60 0.08 -4.11
CA ALA A 154 -63.01 0.90 -5.17
C ALA A 154 -62.70 2.33 -4.68
N GLU A 155 -63.58 2.95 -3.90
CA GLU A 155 -63.37 4.29 -3.32
C GLU A 155 -62.18 4.31 -2.34
N LEU A 156 -62.00 3.26 -1.54
CA LEU A 156 -60.80 3.09 -0.70
C LEU A 156 -59.54 2.91 -1.57
N GLU A 157 -59.62 2.12 -2.62
CA GLU A 157 -58.51 1.92 -3.55
C GLU A 157 -58.09 3.23 -4.22
N ASP A 158 -59.06 3.99 -4.73
CA ASP A 158 -58.87 5.30 -5.35
C ASP A 158 -58.25 6.29 -4.34
N SER A 159 -58.73 6.29 -3.09
CA SER A 159 -58.19 7.15 -2.02
C SER A 159 -56.70 6.86 -1.74
N LEU A 160 -56.29 5.58 -1.81
CA LEU A 160 -54.89 5.19 -1.67
C LEU A 160 -54.06 5.61 -2.90
N ASP A 161 -54.59 5.44 -4.11
CA ASP A 161 -53.90 5.88 -5.34
C ASP A 161 -53.74 7.40 -5.41
N GLU A 162 -54.73 8.15 -4.93
CA GLU A 162 -54.64 9.60 -4.79
C GLU A 162 -53.56 10.02 -3.77
N LEU A 163 -53.41 9.29 -2.65
CA LEU A 163 -52.32 9.53 -1.71
C LEU A 163 -50.97 9.38 -2.40
N TYR A 164 -50.74 8.25 -3.06
CA TYR A 164 -49.47 7.99 -3.75
C TYR A 164 -49.18 9.02 -4.84
N SER A 165 -50.19 9.35 -5.66
CA SER A 165 -50.07 10.33 -6.74
C SER A 165 -49.74 11.72 -6.21
N ALA A 166 -50.28 12.10 -5.06
CA ALA A 166 -50.06 13.40 -4.45
C ALA A 166 -48.66 13.58 -3.84
N ILE A 167 -47.99 12.50 -3.44
CA ILE A 167 -46.70 12.57 -2.72
C ILE A 167 -45.50 12.08 -3.54
N THR A 168 -45.71 11.25 -4.56
CA THR A 168 -44.63 10.57 -5.31
C THR A 168 -43.60 11.53 -5.90
N GLN A 169 -44.04 12.62 -6.54
CA GLN A 169 -43.11 13.55 -7.18
C GLN A 169 -42.27 14.31 -6.13
N GLY A 170 -42.90 14.73 -5.04
CA GLY A 170 -42.22 15.43 -3.96
C GLY A 170 -41.22 14.53 -3.22
N ILE A 171 -41.55 13.26 -2.98
CA ILE A 171 -40.61 12.28 -2.40
C ILE A 171 -39.41 12.08 -3.31
N LYS A 172 -39.62 11.89 -4.62
CA LYS A 172 -38.51 11.77 -5.57
C LYS A 172 -37.60 12.99 -5.54
N ARG A 173 -38.17 14.20 -5.43
CA ARG A 173 -37.40 15.44 -5.31
C ARG A 173 -36.56 15.47 -4.02
N VAL A 174 -37.13 15.04 -2.89
CA VAL A 174 -36.39 14.89 -1.62
C VAL A 174 -35.23 13.90 -1.76
N GLU A 175 -35.47 12.72 -2.35
CA GLU A 175 -34.43 11.71 -2.59
C GLU A 175 -33.30 12.26 -3.49
N SER A 176 -33.63 13.00 -4.54
CA SER A 176 -32.63 13.65 -5.40
C SER A 176 -31.83 14.73 -4.66
N LEU A 177 -32.46 15.51 -3.78
CA LEU A 177 -31.75 16.48 -2.92
C LEU A 177 -30.79 15.79 -1.94
N GLU A 178 -31.20 14.68 -1.33
CA GLU A 178 -30.34 13.89 -0.46
C GLU A 178 -29.13 13.30 -1.21
N GLN A 179 -29.33 12.85 -2.45
CA GLN A 179 -28.23 12.41 -3.33
C GLN A 179 -27.23 13.54 -3.58
N ILE A 180 -27.71 14.72 -3.93
CA ILE A 180 -26.86 15.92 -4.13
C ILE A 180 -26.08 16.25 -2.86
N ALA A 181 -26.70 16.17 -1.68
CA ALA A 181 -26.01 16.40 -0.41
C ALA A 181 -24.86 15.41 -0.19
N SER A 182 -25.06 14.14 -0.53
CA SER A 182 -24.03 13.09 -0.49
C SER A 182 -22.88 13.36 -1.48
N GLU A 183 -23.19 13.82 -2.68
CA GLU A 183 -22.20 14.17 -3.71
C GLU A 183 -21.32 15.35 -3.28
N ILE A 184 -21.91 16.37 -2.66
CA ILE A 184 -21.18 17.52 -2.09
C ILE A 184 -20.20 17.03 -1.02
N GLU A 185 -20.62 16.13 -0.14
CA GLU A 185 -19.77 15.56 0.91
C GLU A 185 -18.61 14.75 0.33
N ASN A 186 -18.84 14.00 -0.74
CA ASN A 186 -17.78 13.26 -1.42
C ASN A 186 -16.74 14.19 -2.05
N ILE A 187 -17.17 15.28 -2.70
CA ILE A 187 -16.25 16.28 -3.26
C ILE A 187 -15.41 16.90 -2.14
N LYS A 188 -16.00 17.30 -1.02
CA LYS A 188 -15.27 17.86 0.14
C LYS A 188 -14.20 16.90 0.67
N LYS A 189 -14.51 15.59 0.74
CA LYS A 189 -13.52 14.58 1.17
C LYS A 189 -12.36 14.46 0.20
N ILE A 190 -12.62 14.52 -1.11
CA ILE A 190 -11.55 14.50 -2.13
C ILE A 190 -10.69 15.78 -2.00
N GLU A 191 -11.30 16.96 -1.79
CA GLU A 191 -10.56 18.20 -1.54
C GLU A 191 -9.66 18.10 -0.30
N GLU A 192 -10.18 17.57 0.82
CA GLU A 192 -9.39 17.35 2.04
C GLU A 192 -8.25 16.35 1.82
N GLU A 193 -8.48 15.28 1.07
CA GLU A 193 -7.46 14.31 0.72
C GLU A 193 -6.36 14.94 -0.14
N MET A 194 -6.73 15.74 -1.15
CA MET A 194 -5.79 16.49 -1.98
C MET A 194 -4.92 17.45 -1.16
N ASP A 195 -5.52 18.20 -0.22
CA ASP A 195 -4.80 19.09 0.69
C ASP A 195 -3.80 18.33 1.57
N ASN A 196 -4.20 17.16 2.08
CA ASN A 196 -3.33 16.31 2.89
C ASN A 196 -2.17 15.73 2.07
N SER A 197 -2.43 15.28 0.85
CA SER A 197 -1.39 14.82 -0.07
C SER A 197 -0.43 15.94 -0.48
N ALA A 198 -0.91 17.16 -0.70
CA ALA A 198 -0.06 18.31 -0.97
C ALA A 198 0.90 18.61 0.19
N LYS A 199 0.42 18.55 1.44
CA LYS A 199 1.26 18.69 2.64
C LYS A 199 2.32 17.59 2.73
N LYS A 200 1.95 16.33 2.47
CA LYS A 200 2.90 15.20 2.45
C LYS A 200 4.00 15.40 1.41
N ILE A 201 3.64 15.83 0.20
CA ILE A 201 4.61 16.12 -0.87
C ILE A 201 5.59 17.21 -0.41
N GLN A 202 5.09 18.28 0.24
CA GLN A 202 5.95 19.34 0.76
C GLN A 202 6.92 18.84 1.86
N GLU A 203 6.45 17.98 2.77
CA GLU A 203 7.29 17.33 3.79
C GLU A 203 8.36 16.42 3.15
N MET A 204 7.98 15.65 2.13
CA MET A 204 8.91 14.80 1.38
C MET A 204 9.97 15.63 0.66
N HIS A 205 9.61 16.74 0.02
CA HIS A 205 10.59 17.67 -0.57
C HIS A 205 11.56 18.22 0.48
N SER A 206 11.07 18.58 1.66
CA SER A 206 11.93 19.04 2.76
C SER A 206 12.92 17.95 3.21
N ARG A 207 12.48 16.69 3.26
CA ARG A 207 13.34 15.53 3.56
C ARG A 207 14.36 15.26 2.45
N TYR A 208 13.96 15.42 1.19
CA TYR A 208 14.83 15.29 0.02
C TYR A 208 15.97 16.32 0.10
N ASP A 209 15.62 17.60 0.28
CA ASP A 209 16.60 18.70 0.35
C ASP A 209 17.57 18.52 1.53
N ALA A 210 17.06 18.13 2.70
CA ALA A 210 17.89 17.84 3.86
C ALA A 210 18.86 16.66 3.63
N SER A 211 18.42 15.63 2.90
CA SER A 211 19.27 14.48 2.58
C SER A 211 20.33 14.86 1.54
N LYS A 212 19.95 15.65 0.54
CA LYS A 212 20.86 16.19 -0.48
C LYS A 212 21.94 17.09 0.12
N GLU A 213 21.59 17.96 1.06
CA GLU A 213 22.56 18.79 1.78
C GLU A 213 23.58 17.93 2.54
N LYS A 214 23.14 16.82 3.14
CA LYS A 214 24.04 15.89 3.85
C LYS A 214 24.98 15.15 2.90
N VAL A 215 24.52 14.78 1.70
CA VAL A 215 25.40 14.21 0.67
C VAL A 215 26.47 15.23 0.28
N VAL A 216 26.10 16.47 -0.03
CA VAL A 216 27.06 17.53 -0.39
C VAL A 216 28.09 17.76 0.73
N LYS A 217 27.66 17.78 1.99
CA LYS A 217 28.57 17.89 3.14
C LYS A 217 29.53 16.69 3.25
N ALA A 218 29.02 15.48 3.02
CA ALA A 218 29.84 14.27 3.05
C ALA A 218 30.84 14.24 1.88
N GLU A 219 30.44 14.68 0.68
CA GLU A 219 31.32 14.86 -0.48
C GLU A 219 32.44 15.87 -0.19
N SER A 220 32.11 17.01 0.42
CA SER A 220 33.12 18.00 0.84
C SER A 220 34.11 17.40 1.83
N ARG A 221 33.61 16.70 2.85
CA ARG A 221 34.47 16.04 3.86
C ARG A 221 35.36 14.96 3.23
N LEU A 222 34.83 14.19 2.29
CA LEU A 222 35.61 13.19 1.55
C LEU A 222 36.71 13.84 0.73
N ALA A 223 36.41 14.95 0.05
CA ALA A 223 37.39 15.71 -0.71
C ALA A 223 38.48 16.31 0.18
N GLU A 224 38.13 16.86 1.34
CA GLU A 224 39.08 17.34 2.34
C GLU A 224 39.98 16.21 2.85
N LEU A 225 39.40 15.05 3.18
CA LEU A 225 40.13 13.88 3.65
C LEU A 225 41.14 13.38 2.60
N VAL A 226 40.71 13.24 1.34
CA VAL A 226 41.58 12.75 0.25
C VAL A 226 42.70 13.73 -0.08
N ASN A 227 42.48 15.03 0.12
CA ASN A 227 43.51 16.07 -0.08
C ASN A 227 44.34 16.34 1.20
N SER A 228 44.10 15.62 2.29
CA SER A 228 44.82 15.82 3.54
C SER A 228 46.25 15.30 3.47
N GLU A 229 47.13 15.92 4.26
CA GLU A 229 48.52 15.45 4.41
C GLU A 229 48.56 14.03 4.98
N GLU A 230 47.63 13.67 5.88
CA GLU A 230 47.53 12.34 6.47
C GLU A 230 47.19 11.27 5.42
N PHE A 231 46.34 11.58 4.44
CA PHE A 231 46.03 10.66 3.34
C PHE A 231 47.20 10.45 2.40
N GLU A 232 47.92 11.52 2.04
CA GLU A 232 49.14 11.39 1.24
C GLU A 232 50.24 10.67 2.03
N LYS A 233 50.38 10.90 3.33
CA LYS A 233 51.29 10.15 4.21
C LYS A 233 50.93 8.65 4.23
N ALA A 234 49.67 8.29 4.42
CA ALA A 234 49.22 6.90 4.38
C ALA A 234 49.56 6.22 3.04
N LYS A 235 49.43 6.95 1.94
CA LYS A 235 49.78 6.47 0.59
C LYS A 235 51.28 6.30 0.40
N GLN A 236 52.09 7.22 0.93
CA GLN A 236 53.55 7.13 0.93
C GLN A 236 54.03 5.92 1.74
N LEU A 237 53.58 5.78 2.99
CA LEU A 237 53.89 4.63 3.85
C LEU A 237 53.55 3.30 3.15
N LYS A 238 52.39 3.21 2.49
CA LYS A 238 52.01 2.01 1.72
C LYS A 238 52.93 1.74 0.53
N SER A 239 53.46 2.78 -0.11
CA SER A 239 54.45 2.65 -1.18
C SER A 239 55.81 2.22 -0.63
N GLU A 240 56.22 2.76 0.51
CA GLU A 240 57.48 2.42 1.19
C GLU A 240 57.47 0.98 1.68
N ILE A 241 56.41 0.54 2.37
CA ILE A 241 56.22 -0.86 2.76
C ILE A 241 56.38 -1.79 1.56
N LYS A 242 55.80 -1.43 0.41
CA LYS A 242 55.92 -2.25 -0.81
C LYS A 242 57.35 -2.29 -1.34
N THR A 243 58.12 -1.21 -1.24
CA THR A 243 59.54 -1.18 -1.61
C THR A 243 60.35 -2.09 -0.71
N VAL A 244 60.19 -1.97 0.61
CA VAL A 244 60.88 -2.80 1.61
C VAL A 244 60.53 -4.28 1.44
N GLU A 245 59.26 -4.62 1.13
CA GLU A 245 58.85 -5.98 0.81
C GLU A 245 59.58 -6.56 -0.42
N LEU A 246 59.86 -5.74 -1.43
CA LEU A 246 60.64 -6.15 -2.60
C LEU A 246 62.11 -6.38 -2.22
N GLU A 247 62.69 -5.51 -1.40
CA GLU A 247 64.07 -5.64 -0.91
C GLU A 247 64.27 -6.90 -0.06
N ILE A 248 63.32 -7.21 0.85
CA ILE A 248 63.30 -8.47 1.59
C ILE A 248 63.23 -9.67 0.63
N THR A 249 62.36 -9.60 -0.38
CA THR A 249 62.21 -10.67 -1.39
C THR A 249 63.51 -10.89 -2.18
N ASP A 250 64.22 -9.81 -2.54
CA ASP A 250 65.48 -9.88 -3.25
C ASP A 250 66.59 -10.51 -2.38
N ILE A 251 66.66 -10.17 -1.09
CA ILE A 251 67.58 -10.79 -0.12
C ILE A 251 67.26 -12.28 0.06
N GLU A 252 65.99 -12.64 0.16
CA GLU A 252 65.57 -14.04 0.26
C GLU A 252 65.94 -14.84 -1.01
N ALA A 253 65.84 -14.22 -2.18
CA ALA A 253 66.30 -14.79 -3.44
C ALA A 253 67.83 -14.93 -3.48
N GLU A 254 68.58 -13.97 -2.94
CA GLU A 254 70.04 -14.04 -2.82
C GLU A 254 70.49 -15.16 -1.87
N ALA A 255 69.88 -15.26 -0.69
CA ALA A 255 70.10 -16.37 0.24
C ALA A 255 69.89 -17.73 -0.45
N LYS A 256 68.82 -17.87 -1.23
CA LYS A 256 68.55 -19.08 -2.02
C LYS A 256 69.61 -19.35 -3.10
N ARG A 257 70.13 -18.30 -3.74
CA ARG A 257 71.22 -18.43 -4.72
C ARG A 257 72.50 -18.97 -4.09
N LEU A 258 72.82 -18.60 -2.85
CA LEU A 258 73.99 -19.11 -2.13
C LEU A 258 73.95 -20.63 -1.93
N PHE A 259 72.78 -21.24 -1.70
CA PHE A 259 72.65 -22.69 -1.56
C PHE A 259 72.42 -23.44 -2.87
N THR A 260 72.17 -22.75 -3.98
CA THR A 260 71.88 -23.38 -5.28
C THR A 260 73.02 -24.30 -5.76
N PRO A 261 74.31 -23.91 -5.68
CA PRO A 261 75.43 -24.79 -6.01
C PRO A 261 75.54 -26.04 -5.12
N LEU A 262 74.98 -25.99 -3.90
CA LEU A 262 74.98 -27.10 -2.94
C LEU A 262 73.80 -28.06 -3.12
N SER A 263 72.78 -27.70 -3.90
CA SER A 263 71.53 -28.45 -4.06
C SER A 263 71.71 -29.96 -4.27
N LYS A 264 72.70 -30.37 -5.09
CA LYS A 264 72.98 -31.79 -5.35
C LYS A 264 73.61 -32.49 -4.16
N ALA A 265 74.53 -31.84 -3.45
CA ALA A 265 75.17 -32.36 -2.25
C ALA A 265 74.14 -32.50 -1.12
N LEU A 266 73.35 -31.45 -0.87
CA LEU A 266 72.23 -31.45 0.10
C LEU A 266 71.22 -32.57 -0.19
N SER A 267 70.82 -32.74 -1.45
CA SER A 267 69.91 -33.82 -1.86
C SER A 267 70.50 -35.23 -1.68
N ARG A 268 71.81 -35.40 -1.81
CA ARG A 268 72.49 -36.69 -1.60
C ARG A 268 72.60 -37.00 -0.12
N MET A 269 72.95 -36.00 0.68
CA MET A 269 73.03 -36.06 2.14
C MET A 269 71.67 -36.44 2.74
N GLU A 270 70.59 -35.78 2.32
CA GLU A 270 69.21 -36.12 2.70
C GLU A 270 68.83 -37.57 2.34
N LYS A 271 69.16 -38.01 1.12
CA LYS A 271 68.87 -39.37 0.66
C LYS A 271 69.66 -40.43 1.41
N GLN A 272 70.88 -40.12 1.86
CA GLN A 272 71.70 -41.06 2.62
C GLN A 272 71.21 -41.17 4.07
N ASP A 273 70.76 -40.06 4.66
CA ASP A 273 70.12 -40.03 5.98
C ASP A 273 68.82 -40.83 5.98
N ASN A 274 67.93 -40.59 5.01
CA ASN A 274 66.64 -41.29 4.88
C ASN A 274 66.76 -42.80 4.63
N ASN A 275 67.89 -43.26 4.06
CA ASN A 275 68.15 -44.67 3.78
C ASN A 275 69.07 -45.31 4.85
N GLU A 276 69.30 -44.62 5.97
CA GLU A 276 70.16 -45.06 7.10
C GLU A 276 71.61 -45.40 6.70
N LYS A 277 72.05 -44.97 5.51
CA LYS A 277 73.41 -45.20 5.02
C LYS A 277 74.42 -44.28 5.70
N CYS A 278 73.99 -43.08 6.05
CA CYS A 278 74.77 -42.15 6.87
C CYS A 278 73.82 -41.23 7.63
N VAL A 279 73.58 -41.57 8.90
CA VAL A 279 72.62 -40.88 9.77
C VAL A 279 73.14 -39.50 10.16
N LEU A 280 72.32 -38.47 9.94
CA LEU A 280 72.58 -37.10 10.38
C LEU A 280 72.23 -36.94 11.86
N SER A 281 72.96 -36.07 12.55
CA SER A 281 72.53 -35.59 13.86
C SER A 281 71.18 -34.87 13.74
N PRO A 282 70.36 -34.84 14.81
CA PRO A 282 69.11 -34.08 14.82
C PRO A 282 69.28 -32.62 14.39
N ASP A 283 70.37 -31.97 14.83
CA ASP A 283 70.68 -30.57 14.50
C ASP A 283 71.01 -30.39 13.01
N ASN A 284 71.80 -31.30 12.41
CA ASN A 284 72.11 -31.25 10.98
C ASN A 284 70.90 -31.58 10.11
N ARG A 285 70.00 -32.45 10.58
CA ARG A 285 68.72 -32.73 9.91
C ARG A 285 67.81 -31.51 9.92
N ALA A 286 67.71 -30.82 11.06
CA ALA A 286 66.95 -29.58 11.19
C ALA A 286 67.52 -28.46 10.32
N MET A 287 68.85 -28.32 10.27
CA MET A 287 69.51 -27.33 9.42
C MET A 287 69.32 -27.63 7.93
N LEU A 288 69.48 -28.89 7.51
CA LEU A 288 69.22 -29.33 6.13
C LEU A 288 67.79 -29.02 5.69
N LYS A 289 66.80 -29.24 6.57
CA LYS A 289 65.41 -28.88 6.33
C LYS A 289 65.25 -27.36 6.19
N SER A 290 65.80 -26.59 7.12
CA SER A 290 65.78 -25.12 7.10
C SER A 290 66.37 -24.56 5.80
N ILE A 291 67.52 -25.07 5.35
CA ILE A 291 68.18 -24.63 4.10
C ILE A 291 67.32 -24.90 2.87
N LYS A 292 66.56 -26.00 2.86
CA LYS A 292 65.71 -26.37 1.71
C LYS A 292 64.40 -25.61 1.65
N GLU A 293 63.79 -25.34 2.80
CA GLU A 293 62.50 -24.69 2.91
C GLU A 293 62.63 -23.17 2.93
N GLU A 294 63.51 -22.64 3.79
CA GLU A 294 63.70 -21.21 4.03
C GLU A 294 65.20 -20.88 4.16
N PRO A 295 65.92 -20.78 3.02
CA PRO A 295 67.36 -20.56 3.02
C PRO A 295 67.80 -19.30 3.77
N ALA A 296 67.03 -18.22 3.73
CA ALA A 296 67.30 -16.99 4.46
C ALA A 296 67.29 -17.21 5.99
N ASN A 297 66.26 -17.88 6.51
CA ASN A 297 66.17 -18.24 7.93
C ASN A 297 67.23 -19.27 8.36
N ALA A 298 67.77 -20.05 7.43
CA ALA A 298 68.85 -20.98 7.72
C ALA A 298 70.18 -20.26 7.96
N ILE A 299 70.45 -19.19 7.21
CA ILE A 299 71.68 -18.38 7.34
C ILE A 299 71.73 -17.62 8.66
N GLU A 300 70.58 -17.25 9.22
CA GLU A 300 70.48 -16.59 10.54
C GLU A 300 70.84 -17.52 11.71
N LYS A 301 70.83 -18.84 11.48
CA LYS A 301 71.21 -19.85 12.47
C LYS A 301 72.70 -20.16 12.34
N ASN A 302 73.27 -20.81 13.35
CA ASN A 302 74.65 -21.27 13.28
C ASN A 302 74.81 -22.42 12.26
N ILE A 303 75.20 -22.09 11.02
CA ILE A 303 75.40 -23.05 9.92
C ILE A 303 76.77 -23.76 9.97
N ASP A 304 77.75 -23.25 10.71
CA ASP A 304 79.14 -23.74 10.72
C ASP A 304 79.26 -25.26 11.00
N PRO A 305 78.52 -25.86 11.97
CA PRO A 305 78.57 -27.29 12.21
C PRO A 305 78.05 -28.11 11.01
N PHE A 306 77.03 -27.61 10.34
CA PHE A 306 76.44 -28.25 9.16
C PHE A 306 77.38 -28.14 7.95
N LEU A 307 78.01 -26.97 7.74
CA LEU A 307 79.00 -26.77 6.68
C LEU A 307 80.24 -27.65 6.88
N SER A 308 80.69 -27.83 8.13
CA SER A 308 81.81 -28.71 8.47
C SER A 308 81.49 -30.17 8.14
N GLU A 309 80.30 -30.64 8.54
CA GLU A 309 79.83 -31.98 8.19
C GLU A 309 79.69 -32.18 6.68
N LEU A 310 79.15 -31.18 5.97
CA LEU A 310 79.02 -31.23 4.52
C LEU A 310 80.38 -31.29 3.83
N THR A 311 81.37 -30.52 4.31
CA THR A 311 82.75 -30.52 3.82
C THR A 311 83.38 -31.90 3.95
N ASN A 312 83.33 -32.50 5.15
CA ASN A 312 83.88 -33.83 5.42
C ASN A 312 83.32 -34.87 4.44
N ARG A 313 82.01 -34.85 4.18
CA ARG A 313 81.34 -35.81 3.29
C ARG A 313 81.65 -35.57 1.80
N ILE A 314 81.97 -34.35 1.40
CA ILE A 314 82.40 -34.03 0.04
C ILE A 314 83.82 -34.53 -0.18
N GLU A 315 84.73 -34.24 0.76
CA GLU A 315 86.15 -34.60 0.68
C GLU A 315 86.39 -36.11 0.81
N SER A 316 85.63 -36.81 1.66
CA SER A 316 85.70 -38.27 1.81
C SER A 316 85.13 -39.04 0.61
N GLY A 317 84.45 -38.35 -0.32
CA GLY A 317 83.80 -38.95 -1.47
C GLY A 317 82.49 -39.68 -1.15
N GLU A 318 82.03 -39.64 0.11
CA GLU A 318 80.82 -40.33 0.58
C GLU A 318 79.56 -39.95 -0.20
N LEU A 319 79.47 -38.70 -0.68
CA LEU A 319 78.31 -38.22 -1.43
C LEU A 319 78.27 -38.69 -2.91
N GLY A 320 79.34 -39.32 -3.40
CA GLY A 320 79.42 -39.82 -4.79
C GLY A 320 79.21 -38.73 -5.83
N LEU A 321 79.74 -37.53 -5.56
CA LEU A 321 79.69 -36.38 -6.47
C LEU A 321 80.82 -36.48 -7.50
N LYS A 322 80.62 -35.87 -8.68
CA LYS A 322 81.69 -35.73 -9.68
C LYS A 322 82.69 -34.68 -9.20
N GLU A 323 83.96 -34.83 -9.55
CA GLU A 323 85.06 -33.92 -9.16
C GLU A 323 84.73 -32.44 -9.35
N GLN A 324 84.24 -32.05 -10.54
CA GLN A 324 83.81 -30.68 -10.84
C GLN A 324 82.67 -30.17 -9.92
N MET A 325 81.80 -31.05 -9.42
CA MET A 325 80.73 -30.70 -8.49
C MET A 325 81.23 -30.61 -7.05
N CYS A 326 82.22 -31.44 -6.66
CA CYS A 326 82.91 -31.32 -5.38
C CYS A 326 83.62 -29.97 -5.28
N GLU A 327 84.41 -29.59 -6.30
CA GLU A 327 85.11 -28.31 -6.33
C GLU A 327 84.14 -27.11 -6.23
N LYS A 328 83.03 -27.14 -6.97
CA LYS A 328 82.01 -26.08 -6.90
C LYS A 328 81.32 -26.02 -5.53
N ALA A 329 81.04 -27.16 -4.92
CA ALA A 329 80.43 -27.22 -3.61
C ALA A 329 81.38 -26.73 -2.51
N LEU A 330 82.65 -27.14 -2.55
CA LEU A 330 83.68 -26.68 -1.60
C LEU A 330 83.91 -25.17 -1.70
N LYS A 331 84.04 -24.62 -2.91
CA LYS A 331 84.12 -23.15 -3.11
C LYS A 331 82.89 -22.42 -2.58
N GLN A 332 81.69 -22.98 -2.75
CA GLN A 332 80.49 -22.36 -2.21
C GLN A 332 80.39 -22.47 -0.68
N ILE A 333 80.93 -23.55 -0.09
CA ILE A 333 81.05 -23.68 1.37
C ILE A 333 82.02 -22.65 1.92
N GLU A 334 83.13 -22.37 1.24
CA GLU A 334 84.04 -21.27 1.60
C GLU A 334 83.31 -19.92 1.62
N VAL A 335 82.49 -19.63 0.60
CA VAL A 335 81.66 -18.42 0.54
C VAL A 335 80.63 -18.37 1.68
N LEU A 336 79.98 -19.49 2.00
CA LEU A 336 79.03 -19.57 3.12
C LEU A 336 79.72 -19.53 4.50
N SER A 337 81.01 -19.84 4.56
CA SER A 337 81.84 -19.74 5.76
C SER A 337 82.45 -18.34 5.93
N ASP A 338 82.35 -17.50 4.89
CA ASP A 338 82.74 -16.09 4.97
C ASP A 338 81.71 -15.33 5.81
N ARG A 339 82.08 -15.09 7.07
CA ARG A 339 81.25 -14.37 8.03
C ARG A 339 80.89 -12.96 7.56
N SER A 340 81.67 -12.33 6.69
CA SER A 340 81.35 -10.98 6.19
C SER A 340 80.14 -10.99 5.25
N VAL A 341 80.08 -11.96 4.33
CA VAL A 341 78.98 -12.12 3.36
C VAL A 341 77.69 -12.53 4.07
N ILE A 342 77.81 -13.49 4.99
CA ILE A 342 76.66 -14.00 5.75
C ILE A 342 76.10 -12.95 6.71
N SER A 343 76.97 -12.28 7.48
CA SER A 343 76.50 -11.29 8.46
C SER A 343 75.84 -10.10 7.76
N SER A 344 76.37 -9.66 6.61
CA SER A 344 75.79 -8.57 5.82
C SER A 344 74.37 -8.88 5.33
N LEU A 345 74.13 -10.08 4.80
CA LEU A 345 72.78 -10.50 4.37
C LEU A 345 71.79 -10.63 5.53
N VAL A 346 72.24 -11.14 6.67
CA VAL A 346 71.41 -11.27 7.88
C VAL A 346 71.06 -9.90 8.46
N GLU A 347 72.04 -9.00 8.52
CA GLU A 347 71.87 -7.63 9.03
C GLU A 347 70.90 -6.85 8.13
N HIS A 348 71.10 -6.84 6.82
CA HIS A 348 70.19 -6.16 5.89
C HIS A 348 68.76 -6.72 5.95
N ARG A 349 68.60 -8.06 6.01
CA ARG A 349 67.25 -8.65 6.12
C ARG A 349 66.56 -8.22 7.40
N LYS A 350 67.29 -8.23 8.52
CA LYS A 350 66.78 -7.83 9.82
C LYS A 350 66.38 -6.35 9.81
N GLU A 351 67.23 -5.48 9.28
CA GLU A 351 66.96 -4.04 9.14
C GLU A 351 65.68 -3.79 8.35
N HIS A 352 65.51 -4.42 7.18
CA HIS A 352 64.29 -4.24 6.38
C HIS A 352 63.04 -4.85 7.03
N LEU A 353 63.16 -5.94 7.79
CA LEU A 353 62.02 -6.48 8.55
C LEU A 353 61.61 -5.52 9.68
N GLU A 354 62.57 -4.95 10.41
CA GLU A 354 62.31 -3.94 11.43
C GLU A 354 61.69 -2.67 10.82
N GLU A 355 62.25 -2.18 9.71
CA GLU A 355 61.70 -1.04 8.95
C GLU A 355 60.26 -1.30 8.48
N LYS A 356 59.98 -2.51 7.96
CA LYS A 356 58.62 -2.89 7.56
C LYS A 356 57.65 -2.85 8.73
N ASP A 357 58.05 -3.39 9.88
CA ASP A 357 57.20 -3.43 11.07
C ASP A 357 56.92 -2.01 11.60
N GLU A 358 57.92 -1.12 11.63
CA GLU A 358 57.77 0.29 12.00
C GLU A 358 56.81 1.03 11.05
N LEU A 359 56.98 0.86 9.74
CA LEU A 359 56.09 1.47 8.73
C LEU A 359 54.65 0.95 8.84
N LEU A 360 54.46 -0.34 9.16
CA LEU A 360 53.14 -0.93 9.37
C LEU A 360 52.48 -0.40 10.65
N GLU A 361 53.21 -0.26 11.75
CA GLU A 361 52.70 0.36 12.97
C GLU A 361 52.29 1.81 12.73
N GLU A 362 53.11 2.59 12.02
CA GLU A 362 52.79 3.97 11.66
C GLU A 362 51.56 4.05 10.76
N LEU A 363 51.45 3.18 9.74
CA LEU A 363 50.28 3.14 8.86
C LEU A 363 49.00 2.76 9.62
N ASN A 364 49.08 1.76 10.51
CA ASN A 364 47.93 1.32 11.31
C ASN A 364 47.49 2.36 12.35
N SER A 365 48.38 3.27 12.74
CA SER A 365 48.02 4.40 13.60
C SER A 365 47.14 5.45 12.87
N LEU A 366 47.14 5.45 11.54
CA LEU A 366 46.33 6.36 10.73
C LEU A 366 44.91 5.79 10.54
N SER A 367 43.90 6.47 11.07
CA SER A 367 42.48 6.09 10.92
C SER A 367 41.86 6.48 9.56
N ILE A 368 42.67 6.98 8.63
CA ILE A 368 42.22 7.65 7.41
C ILE A 368 41.37 6.77 6.49
N TYR A 369 41.75 5.50 6.31
CA TYR A 369 40.98 4.58 5.46
C TYR A 369 39.64 4.19 6.08
N GLN A 370 39.59 4.07 7.41
CA GLN A 370 38.34 3.81 8.13
C GLN A 370 37.41 5.02 8.06
N GLU A 371 37.95 6.23 8.26
CA GLU A 371 37.17 7.46 8.12
C GLU A 371 36.62 7.62 6.70
N LYS A 372 37.44 7.31 5.69
CA LYS A 372 37.00 7.31 4.29
C LYS A 372 35.80 6.37 4.07
N GLU A 373 35.93 5.13 4.52
CA GLU A 373 34.88 4.11 4.38
C GLU A 373 33.58 4.54 5.10
N ASP A 374 33.70 5.14 6.29
CA ASP A 374 32.56 5.64 7.04
C ASP A 374 31.85 6.80 6.33
N ILE A 375 32.59 7.73 5.71
CA ILE A 375 32.01 8.80 4.90
C ILE A 375 31.29 8.22 3.67
N GLU A 376 31.90 7.27 2.97
CA GLU A 376 31.31 6.62 1.78
C GLU A 376 30.01 5.88 2.15
N LYS A 377 29.98 5.15 3.27
CA LYS A 377 28.75 4.51 3.79
C LYS A 377 27.65 5.52 4.12
N VAL A 378 28.02 6.66 4.71
CA VAL A 378 27.07 7.74 5.00
C VAL A 378 26.49 8.32 3.70
N MET A 379 27.32 8.53 2.68
CA MET A 379 26.87 8.98 1.36
C MET A 379 25.92 7.98 0.71
N GLU A 380 26.26 6.69 0.71
CA GLU A 380 25.41 5.63 0.17
C GLU A 380 24.03 5.62 0.85
N LYS A 381 24.00 5.71 2.17
CA LYS A 381 22.75 5.77 2.94
C LYS A 381 21.87 6.96 2.56
N TYR A 382 22.46 8.16 2.43
CA TYR A 382 21.68 9.34 2.07
C TYR A 382 21.26 9.33 0.60
N ASN A 383 22.08 8.80 -0.30
CA ASN A 383 21.69 8.60 -1.70
C ASN A 383 20.53 7.61 -1.84
N GLN A 384 20.53 6.53 -1.07
CA GLN A 384 19.39 5.61 -1.02
C GLN A 384 18.13 6.32 -0.48
N THR A 385 18.27 7.11 0.59
CA THR A 385 17.15 7.90 1.14
C THR A 385 16.59 8.90 0.11
N ILE A 386 17.47 9.56 -0.66
CA ILE A 386 17.07 10.49 -1.74
C ILE A 386 16.25 9.75 -2.80
N LYS A 387 16.68 8.56 -3.21
CA LYS A 387 15.97 7.74 -4.18
C LYS A 387 14.60 7.33 -3.66
N ASP A 388 14.53 6.79 -2.45
CA ASP A 388 13.27 6.35 -1.83
C ASP A 388 12.26 7.51 -1.70
N VAL A 389 12.73 8.67 -1.22
CA VAL A 389 11.87 9.86 -1.10
C VAL A 389 11.40 10.37 -2.46
N ASN A 390 12.24 10.28 -3.49
CA ASN A 390 11.85 10.70 -4.83
C ASN A 390 10.78 9.75 -5.44
N ASP A 391 10.92 8.45 -5.23
CA ASP A 391 9.93 7.46 -5.63
C ASP A 391 8.59 7.68 -4.89
N ASP A 392 8.63 8.02 -3.60
CA ASP A 392 7.45 8.39 -2.80
C ASP A 392 6.76 9.67 -3.34
N ILE A 393 7.53 10.70 -3.67
CA ILE A 393 7.02 11.96 -4.26
C ILE A 393 6.33 11.66 -5.60
N ASP A 394 6.93 10.85 -6.45
CA ASP A 394 6.36 10.50 -7.75
C ASP A 394 5.05 9.71 -7.60
N SER A 395 4.98 8.80 -6.63
CA SER A 395 3.78 8.03 -6.31
C SER A 395 2.66 8.94 -5.79
N GLU A 396 2.95 9.78 -4.81
CA GLU A 396 1.94 10.69 -4.22
C GLU A 396 1.48 11.74 -5.24
N SER A 397 2.38 12.21 -6.13
CA SER A 397 2.03 13.15 -7.21
C SER A 397 1.06 12.52 -8.22
N LYS A 398 1.23 11.23 -8.54
CA LYS A 398 0.27 10.49 -9.37
C LYS A 398 -1.07 10.31 -8.66
N HIS A 399 -1.05 10.07 -7.35
CA HIS A 399 -2.27 10.00 -6.54
C HIS A 399 -3.05 11.31 -6.61
N VAL A 400 -2.40 12.45 -6.39
CA VAL A 400 -3.01 13.79 -6.52
C VAL A 400 -3.55 14.04 -7.93
N PHE A 401 -2.83 13.59 -8.97
CA PHE A 401 -3.32 13.69 -10.35
C PHE A 401 -4.63 12.91 -10.55
N ASN A 402 -4.71 11.67 -10.05
CA ASN A 402 -5.93 10.86 -10.15
C ASN A 402 -7.10 11.49 -9.36
N LEU A 403 -6.84 12.01 -8.16
CA LEU A 403 -7.86 12.72 -7.37
C LEU A 403 -8.38 13.96 -8.10
N LYS A 404 -7.53 14.68 -8.85
CA LYS A 404 -7.95 15.80 -9.70
C LYS A 404 -8.82 15.37 -10.87
N GLU A 405 -8.58 14.20 -11.46
CA GLU A 405 -9.48 13.69 -12.50
C GLU A 405 -10.82 13.25 -11.88
N GLU A 406 -10.78 12.58 -10.73
CA GLU A 406 -11.98 12.14 -10.02
C GLU A 406 -12.86 13.30 -9.58
N ILE A 407 -12.28 14.36 -9.00
CA ILE A 407 -13.04 15.51 -8.53
C ILE A 407 -13.77 16.21 -9.69
N GLU A 408 -13.16 16.33 -10.87
CA GLU A 408 -13.79 16.96 -12.03
C GLU A 408 -14.97 16.14 -12.55
N ILE A 409 -14.88 14.80 -12.52
CA ILE A 409 -16.00 13.92 -12.83
C ILE A 409 -17.13 14.14 -11.82
N LYS A 410 -16.81 14.15 -10.51
CA LYS A 410 -17.80 14.37 -9.44
C LYS A 410 -18.46 15.74 -9.50
N LYS A 411 -17.71 16.79 -9.83
CA LYS A 411 -18.25 18.13 -10.04
C LYS A 411 -19.23 18.19 -11.23
N SER A 412 -18.92 17.46 -12.30
CA SER A 412 -19.81 17.35 -13.47
C SER A 412 -21.09 16.58 -13.12
N ASP A 413 -20.98 15.47 -12.40
CA ASP A 413 -22.14 14.69 -11.95
C ASP A 413 -23.05 15.55 -11.05
N LEU A 414 -22.45 16.23 -10.06
CA LEU A 414 -23.14 17.15 -9.16
C LEU A 414 -23.88 18.25 -9.93
N LEU A 415 -23.24 18.88 -10.92
CA LEU A 415 -23.85 19.91 -11.75
C LEU A 415 -25.06 19.37 -12.52
N SER A 416 -24.95 18.17 -13.10
CA SER A 416 -26.06 17.53 -13.80
C SER A 416 -27.27 17.32 -12.87
N ASN A 417 -27.03 16.79 -11.67
CA ASN A 417 -28.09 16.49 -10.72
C ASN A 417 -28.74 17.76 -10.16
N ILE A 418 -27.96 18.81 -9.91
CA ILE A 418 -28.49 20.12 -9.53
C ILE A 418 -29.37 20.69 -10.64
N ARG A 419 -28.96 20.61 -11.89
CA ARG A 419 -29.75 21.12 -13.03
C ARG A 419 -31.09 20.42 -13.19
N GLU A 420 -31.16 19.13 -12.85
CA GLU A 420 -32.43 18.39 -12.84
C GLU A 420 -33.44 18.97 -11.82
N ILE A 421 -32.96 19.51 -10.69
CA ILE A 421 -33.82 20.01 -9.61
C ILE A 421 -34.06 21.52 -9.71
N PHE A 422 -33.03 22.30 -10.03
CA PHE A 422 -33.02 23.76 -9.98
C PHE A 422 -33.06 24.42 -11.37
N GLY A 423 -32.96 23.63 -12.45
CA GLY A 423 -33.08 24.07 -13.84
C GLY A 423 -31.74 24.08 -14.61
N GLU A 424 -31.82 23.89 -15.93
CA GLU A 424 -30.68 23.73 -16.84
C GLU A 424 -29.67 24.90 -16.82
N GLU A 425 -30.14 26.11 -16.52
CA GLU A 425 -29.32 27.34 -16.46
C GLU A 425 -28.59 27.51 -15.12
N THR A 426 -28.62 26.49 -14.26
CA THR A 426 -27.94 26.48 -12.98
C THR A 426 -26.44 26.28 -13.16
N GLU A 427 -25.66 27.01 -12.35
CA GLU A 427 -24.20 26.91 -12.29
C GLU A 427 -23.73 26.76 -10.84
N ILE A 428 -22.59 26.08 -10.66
CA ILE A 428 -21.90 25.96 -9.38
C ILE A 428 -20.58 26.70 -9.48
N LYS A 429 -20.33 27.63 -8.57
CA LYS A 429 -19.04 28.27 -8.37
C LYS A 429 -18.25 27.50 -7.32
N TYR A 430 -17.12 26.95 -7.76
CA TYR A 430 -16.11 26.39 -6.88
C TYR A 430 -15.12 27.51 -6.54
N ASN A 431 -14.79 27.67 -5.26
CA ASN A 431 -13.72 28.60 -4.89
C ASN A 431 -12.38 28.00 -5.31
N GLU A 432 -11.67 28.70 -6.20
CA GLU A 432 -10.27 28.40 -6.56
C GLU A 432 -9.31 28.59 -5.38
#